data_AF-A0A377LV20-F1
#
_entry.id   AF-A0A377LV20-F1
#
_cell.length_a   1.000
_cell.length_b   1.000
_cell.length_c   1.000
_cell.angle_alpha   90.00
_cell.angle_beta   90.00
_cell.angle_gamma   90.00
#
_symmetry.space_group_name_H-M   'P 1'
#
loop_
_entity.id
_entity.type
_entity.pdbx_description
1 polymer ?
#
loop_
_entity_poly.entity_id
_entity_poly.type
_entity_poly.pdbx_seq_one_letter_code
_entity_poly.pdbx_strand_id
1 'polypeptide(L)'
;MFTPPFILSIAGGGSTYTPGIVKSLMVRLQDFPLAEIRLYDIDEARQNTIAPVVEKVIRDHSQSIKFTVTNDPEVAFSGAHFVFAQMRVGQYKMREQDEKIPLRHGVVWSGDLRPRRAGLWAAYDPANGRAYRSGGSLRA
;
A
#
# COMPACT_ATOMS: atom_id res chain seq x y z
N MET A 1 -6.19 6.12 25.61
CA MET A 1 -6.13 4.82 24.89
C MET A 1 -7.38 4.72 24.03
N PHE A 2 -7.27 4.20 22.80
CA PHE A 2 -8.45 3.99 21.96
C PHE A 2 -9.26 2.82 22.48
N THR A 3 -10.57 3.00 22.58
CA THR A 3 -11.50 1.93 22.98
C THR A 3 -11.93 1.19 21.72
N PRO A 4 -11.82 -0.15 21.65
CA PRO A 4 -12.37 -0.92 20.53
C PRO A 4 -13.91 -0.77 20.47
N PRO A 5 -14.52 -1.00 19.30
CA PRO A 5 -13.92 -1.47 18.05
C PRO A 5 -13.28 -0.38 17.18
N PHE A 6 -12.25 -0.73 16.41
CA PHE A 6 -11.38 0.21 15.69
C PHE A 6 -11.79 0.45 14.22
N ILE A 7 -11.36 1.60 13.69
CA ILE A 7 -11.46 1.96 12.26
C ILE A 7 -10.07 1.82 11.65
N LEU A 8 -9.92 0.90 10.69
CA LEU A 8 -8.66 0.65 9.99
C LEU A 8 -8.76 1.16 8.55
N SER A 9 -7.76 1.94 8.14
CA SER A 9 -7.58 2.35 6.74
C SER A 9 -6.41 1.63 6.10
N ILE A 10 -6.59 1.14 4.87
CA ILE A 10 -5.53 0.51 4.08
C ILE A 10 -5.24 1.41 2.88
N ALA A 11 -4.07 2.05 2.92
CA ALA A 11 -3.56 2.88 1.82
C ALA A 11 -2.75 2.02 0.84
N GLY A 12 -3.17 2.01 -0.43
CA GLY A 12 -2.78 1.01 -1.42
C GLY A 12 -3.72 -0.19 -1.45
N GLY A 13 -5.04 0.06 -1.33
CA GLY A 13 -6.08 -0.97 -1.32
C GLY A 13 -6.15 -1.83 -2.58
N GLY A 14 -5.71 -1.33 -3.73
CA GLY A 14 -5.66 -2.07 -5.01
C GLY A 14 -4.52 -3.08 -5.12
N SER A 15 -3.76 -3.32 -4.06
CA SER A 15 -2.75 -4.37 -4.01
C SER A 15 -3.38 -5.76 -4.04
N THR A 16 -2.75 -6.70 -4.76
CA THR A 16 -3.14 -8.12 -4.74
C THR A 16 -2.89 -8.79 -3.38
N TYR A 17 -2.15 -8.13 -2.48
CA TYR A 17 -1.93 -8.59 -1.11
C TYR A 17 -3.06 -8.19 -0.14
N THR A 18 -3.90 -7.20 -0.49
CA THR A 18 -4.98 -6.70 0.38
C THR A 18 -5.92 -7.81 0.87
N PRO A 19 -6.40 -8.74 0.02
CA PRO A 19 -7.29 -9.81 0.49
C PRO A 19 -6.65 -10.71 1.55
N GLY A 20 -5.35 -10.98 1.43
CA GLY A 20 -4.61 -11.78 2.40
C GLY A 20 -4.49 -11.08 3.76
N ILE A 21 -4.17 -9.78 3.75
CA ILE A 21 -4.12 -8.96 4.97
C ILE A 21 -5.48 -8.92 5.66
N VAL A 22 -6.55 -8.65 4.90
CA VAL A 22 -7.90 -8.58 5.46
C VAL A 22 -8.32 -9.94 6.02
N LYS A 23 -8.02 -11.06 5.33
CA LYS A 23 -8.27 -12.39 5.86
C LYS A 23 -7.56 -12.63 7.20
N SER A 24 -6.30 -12.25 7.32
CA SER A 24 -5.55 -12.37 8.59
C SER A 24 -6.16 -11.54 9.72
N LEU A 25 -6.69 -10.34 9.41
CA LEU A 25 -7.42 -9.52 10.37
C LEU A 25 -8.75 -10.17 10.79
N MET A 26 -9.49 -10.75 9.84
CA MET A 26 -10.75 -11.44 10.12
C MET A 26 -10.57 -12.63 11.08
N VAL A 27 -9.49 -13.40 10.92
CA VAL A 27 -9.16 -14.53 11.81
C VAL A 27 -8.80 -14.07 13.23
N ARG A 28 -8.39 -12.81 13.40
CA ARG A 28 -7.92 -12.24 14.67
C ARG A 28 -8.84 -11.14 15.23
N LEU A 29 -10.12 -11.14 14.85
CA LEU A 29 -11.08 -10.11 15.28
C LEU A 29 -11.26 -10.04 16.80
N GLN A 30 -11.02 -11.12 17.54
CA GLN A 30 -11.08 -11.10 19.00
C GLN A 30 -9.92 -10.30 19.61
N ASP A 31 -8.72 -10.42 19.06
CA ASP A 31 -7.54 -9.67 19.50
C ASP A 31 -7.56 -8.22 18.99
N PHE A 32 -8.16 -8.02 17.81
CA PHE A 32 -8.22 -6.74 17.12
C PHE A 32 -9.63 -6.46 16.60
N PRO A 33 -10.57 -6.05 17.48
CA PRO A 33 -11.95 -5.81 17.09
C PRO A 33 -12.06 -4.62 16.15
N LEU A 34 -12.65 -4.86 14.97
CA LEU A 34 -12.83 -3.85 13.93
C LEU A 34 -14.30 -3.45 13.80
N ALA A 35 -14.54 -2.14 13.73
CA ALA A 35 -15.84 -1.57 13.39
C ALA A 35 -15.94 -1.32 11.88
N GLU A 36 -14.82 -0.90 11.28
CA GLU A 36 -14.78 -0.46 9.90
C GLU A 36 -13.41 -0.74 9.26
N ILE A 37 -13.44 -1.18 8.00
CA ILE A 37 -12.27 -1.28 7.13
C ILE A 37 -12.48 -0.37 5.92
N ARG A 38 -11.52 0.53 5.68
CA ARG A 38 -11.52 1.46 4.56
C ARG A 38 -10.40 1.11 3.58
N LEU A 39 -10.74 0.90 2.31
CA LEU A 39 -9.75 0.80 1.23
C LEU A 39 -9.58 2.15 0.56
N TYR A 40 -8.33 2.55 0.45
CA TYR A 40 -7.91 3.74 -0.27
C TYR A 40 -6.82 3.40 -1.29
N ASP A 41 -7.04 3.79 -2.54
CA ASP A 41 -6.04 3.76 -3.61
C ASP A 41 -6.36 4.91 -4.58
N ILE A 42 -5.32 5.50 -5.15
CA ILE A 42 -5.45 6.53 -6.18
C ILE A 42 -5.82 5.92 -7.54
N ASP A 43 -5.58 4.62 -7.72
CA ASP A 43 -5.95 3.85 -8.90
C ASP A 43 -7.27 3.11 -8.65
N GLU A 44 -8.38 3.74 -9.04
CA GLU A 44 -9.73 3.19 -8.88
C GLU A 44 -9.92 1.87 -9.62
N ALA A 45 -9.36 1.71 -10.82
CA ALA A 45 -9.56 0.50 -11.62
C ALA A 45 -8.94 -0.72 -10.91
N ARG A 46 -7.74 -0.54 -10.34
CA ARG A 46 -7.10 -1.57 -9.51
C ARG A 46 -7.90 -1.84 -8.25
N GLN A 47 -8.33 -0.79 -7.56
CA GLN A 47 -9.11 -0.93 -6.33
C GLN A 47 -10.45 -1.65 -6.57
N ASN A 48 -11.18 -1.31 -7.62
CA ASN A 48 -12.48 -1.89 -7.96
C ASN A 48 -12.38 -3.37 -8.34
N THR A 49 -11.21 -3.83 -8.80
CA THR A 49 -10.96 -5.25 -9.05
C THR A 49 -10.79 -6.03 -7.75
N ILE A 50 -10.17 -5.41 -6.74
CA ILE A 50 -9.82 -6.06 -5.46
C ILE A 50 -10.95 -5.95 -4.42
N ALA A 51 -11.68 -4.84 -4.43
CA ALA A 51 -12.72 -4.53 -3.45
C ALA A 51 -13.79 -5.63 -3.30
N PRO A 52 -14.34 -6.25 -4.38
CA PRO A 52 -15.34 -7.32 -4.23
C PRO A 52 -14.79 -8.57 -3.54
N VAL A 53 -13.52 -8.90 -3.80
CA VAL A 53 -12.85 -10.05 -3.15
C VAL A 53 -12.68 -9.77 -1.66
N VAL A 54 -12.25 -8.57 -1.31
CA VAL A 54 -12.09 -8.14 0.08
C VAL A 54 -13.43 -8.11 0.81
N GLU A 55 -14.46 -7.55 0.19
CA GLU A 55 -15.81 -7.53 0.77
C GLU A 55 -16.30 -8.94 1.06
N LYS A 56 -16.16 -9.86 0.10
CA LYS A 56 -16.54 -11.25 0.31
C LYS A 56 -15.80 -11.88 1.50
N VAL A 57 -14.48 -11.67 1.61
CA VAL A 57 -13.70 -12.17 2.75
C VAL A 57 -14.22 -11.61 4.08
N ILE A 58 -14.59 -10.33 4.13
CA ILE A 58 -15.18 -9.72 5.34
C ILE A 58 -16.53 -10.37 5.66
N ARG A 59 -17.43 -10.47 4.68
CA ARG A 59 -18.78 -11.02 4.87
C ARG A 59 -18.79 -12.49 5.26
N ASP A 60 -17.79 -13.26 4.80
CA ASP A 60 -17.62 -14.66 5.18
C ASP A 60 -17.23 -14.82 6.67
N HIS A 61 -16.78 -13.77 7.36
CA HIS A 61 -16.38 -13.80 8.78
C HIS A 61 -17.23 -12.92 9.70
N SER A 62 -17.71 -11.77 9.23
CA SER A 62 -18.53 -10.85 10.01
C SER A 62 -19.46 -10.00 9.15
N GLN A 63 -20.70 -9.87 9.62
CA GLN A 63 -21.71 -8.95 9.04
C GLN A 63 -21.71 -7.58 9.72
N SER A 64 -21.05 -7.42 10.88
CA SER A 64 -21.06 -6.17 11.64
C SER A 64 -20.02 -5.16 11.18
N ILE A 65 -18.99 -5.60 10.45
CA ILE A 65 -17.90 -4.73 9.99
C ILE A 65 -18.37 -3.91 8.79
N LYS A 66 -18.30 -2.59 8.94
CA LYS A 66 -18.52 -1.65 7.83
C LYS A 66 -17.35 -1.74 6.86
N PHE A 67 -17.64 -1.86 5.57
CA PHE A 67 -16.63 -1.85 4.52
C PHE A 67 -16.83 -0.58 3.69
N THR A 68 -15.76 0.19 3.48
CA THR A 68 -15.80 1.44 2.70
C THR A 68 -14.67 1.43 1.70
N VAL A 69 -14.98 1.80 0.46
CA VAL A 69 -14.02 1.87 -0.64
C VAL A 69 -14.07 3.31 -1.14
N THR A 70 -12.94 4.00 -1.16
CA THR A 70 -12.87 5.41 -1.54
C THR A 70 -11.55 5.74 -2.22
N ASN A 71 -11.57 6.75 -3.08
CA ASN A 71 -10.42 7.43 -3.66
C ASN A 71 -10.18 8.80 -3.01
N ASP A 72 -11.05 9.21 -2.09
CA ASP A 72 -10.98 10.47 -1.35
C ASP A 72 -10.17 10.29 -0.06
N PRO A 73 -9.03 11.00 0.10
CA PRO A 73 -8.22 10.97 1.32
C PRO A 73 -8.98 11.37 2.58
N GLU A 74 -9.92 12.32 2.48
CA GLU A 74 -10.65 12.82 3.63
C GLU A 74 -11.58 11.73 4.17
N VAL A 75 -12.31 11.04 3.30
CA VAL A 75 -13.13 9.88 3.66
C VAL A 75 -12.27 8.73 4.19
N ALA A 76 -11.11 8.49 3.57
CA ALA A 76 -10.23 7.40 3.97
C ALA A 76 -9.71 7.62 5.40
N PHE A 77 -9.06 8.76 5.66
CA PHE A 77 -8.21 8.91 6.84
C PHE A 77 -8.88 9.63 8.02
N SER A 78 -9.99 10.33 7.81
CA SER A 78 -10.66 11.05 8.91
C SER A 78 -11.17 10.10 9.99
N GLY A 79 -10.66 10.27 11.22
CA GLY A 79 -11.04 9.44 12.35
C GLY A 79 -10.56 7.98 12.27
N ALA A 80 -9.63 7.66 11.35
CA ALA A 80 -8.99 6.35 11.33
C ALA A 80 -8.13 6.17 12.60
N HIS A 81 -8.26 5.00 13.23
CA HIS A 81 -7.45 4.65 14.41
C HIS A 81 -6.08 4.13 13.99
N PHE A 82 -6.05 3.38 12.88
CA PHE A 82 -4.85 2.79 12.32
C PHE A 82 -4.82 2.96 10.80
N VAL A 83 -3.61 3.10 10.25
CA VAL A 83 -3.37 3.17 8.81
C VAL A 83 -2.32 2.15 8.42
N PHE A 84 -2.69 1.19 7.57
CA PHE A 84 -1.75 0.26 6.95
C PHE A 84 -1.37 0.79 5.58
N ALA A 85 -0.11 1.19 5.41
CA ALA A 85 0.41 1.70 4.15
C ALA A 85 1.18 0.61 3.39
N GLN A 86 0.65 0.20 2.24
CA GLN A 86 1.27 -0.79 1.34
C GLN A 86 1.34 -0.29 -0.12
N MET A 87 1.48 1.01 -0.28
CA MET A 87 1.57 1.67 -1.57
C MET A 87 2.94 1.45 -2.24
N ARG A 88 2.93 1.34 -3.57
CA ARG A 88 4.12 1.34 -4.41
C ARG A 88 4.00 2.44 -5.46
N VAL A 89 4.65 3.57 -5.21
CA VAL A 89 4.69 4.69 -6.15
C VAL A 89 5.37 4.24 -7.45
N GLY A 90 4.74 4.54 -8.59
CA GLY A 90 5.24 4.14 -9.90
C GLY A 90 4.93 2.69 -10.33
N GLN A 91 4.28 1.91 -9.47
CA GLN A 91 3.80 0.54 -9.77
C GLN A 91 4.91 -0.36 -10.37
N TYR A 92 4.53 -1.32 -11.21
CA TYR A 92 5.49 -2.20 -11.87
C TYR A 92 6.30 -1.51 -12.97
N LYS A 93 5.77 -0.45 -13.58
CA LYS A 93 6.46 0.29 -14.65
C LYS A 93 7.75 0.94 -14.14
N MET A 94 7.70 1.63 -13.00
CA MET A 94 8.91 2.19 -12.40
C MET A 94 9.82 1.09 -11.88
N ARG A 95 9.26 0.02 -11.32
CA ARG A 95 10.06 -1.13 -10.88
C ARG A 95 10.87 -1.77 -12.02
N GLU A 96 10.26 -1.89 -13.20
CA GLU A 96 10.95 -2.37 -14.40
C GLU A 96 12.14 -1.47 -14.75
N GLN A 97 11.99 -0.15 -14.63
CA GLN A 97 13.08 0.80 -14.83
C GLN A 97 14.15 0.71 -13.75
N ASP A 98 13.75 0.59 -12.47
CA ASP A 98 14.67 0.44 -11.35
C ASP A 98 15.57 -0.81 -11.51
N GLU A 99 15.06 -1.86 -12.16
CA GLU A 99 15.83 -3.07 -12.47
C GLU A 99 16.66 -2.88 -13.75
N LYS A 100 16.09 -2.33 -14.84
CA LYS A 100 16.76 -2.24 -16.15
C LYS A 100 17.86 -1.18 -16.22
N ILE A 101 17.71 -0.02 -15.58
CA ILE A 101 18.71 1.06 -15.65
C ILE A 101 20.05 0.60 -15.07
N PRO A 102 20.13 0.05 -13.85
CA PRO A 102 21.40 -0.41 -13.27
C PRO A 102 22.00 -1.59 -14.04
N LEU A 103 21.16 -2.49 -14.57
CA LEU A 103 21.61 -3.58 -15.44
C LEU A 103 22.34 -3.07 -16.69
N ARG A 104 21.88 -1.98 -17.33
CA ARG A 104 22.58 -1.36 -18.47
C ARG A 104 23.96 -0.83 -18.10
N HIS A 105 24.18 -0.50 -16.83
CA HIS A 105 25.47 -0.03 -16.30
C HIS A 105 26.30 -1.15 -15.64
N GLY A 106 25.92 -2.42 -15.84
CA GLY A 106 26.64 -3.58 -15.28
C GLY A 106 26.48 -3.75 -13.77
N VAL A 107 25.55 -3.03 -13.15
CA VAL A 107 25.30 -3.10 -11.70
C VAL A 107 24.17 -4.08 -11.43
N VAL A 108 24.49 -5.20 -10.79
CA VAL A 108 23.51 -6.19 -10.31
C VAL A 108 23.29 -5.98 -8.82
N TRP A 109 22.04 -5.75 -8.43
CA TRP A 109 21.68 -5.61 -7.03
C TRP A 109 21.68 -6.98 -6.32
N SER A 110 22.19 -7.04 -5.09
CA SER A 110 22.11 -8.22 -4.19
C SER A 110 21.21 -7.93 -2.98
N GLY A 111 20.52 -8.95 -2.46
CA GLY A 111 19.73 -8.87 -1.21
C GLY A 111 18.52 -7.92 -1.24
N ASP A 112 18.24 -7.24 -0.12
CA ASP A 112 17.15 -6.25 0.05
C ASP A 112 17.45 -4.89 -0.63
N LEU A 113 18.67 -4.70 -1.13
CA LEU A 113 19.07 -3.53 -1.91
C LEU A 113 18.62 -3.60 -3.37
N ARG A 114 18.06 -4.74 -3.80
CA ARG A 114 17.34 -4.77 -5.07
C ARG A 114 16.12 -3.87 -4.95
N PRO A 115 15.76 -3.08 -5.97
CA PRO A 115 14.54 -2.27 -5.99
C PRO A 115 13.23 -3.11 -5.99
N ARG A 116 13.31 -4.37 -5.57
CA ARG A 116 12.19 -5.29 -5.45
C ARG A 116 11.11 -4.83 -4.45
N ARG A 117 11.43 -3.95 -3.50
CA ARG A 117 10.46 -3.50 -2.48
C ARG A 117 10.35 -1.99 -2.31
N ALA A 118 11.44 -1.23 -2.43
CA ALA A 118 11.47 0.14 -1.92
C ALA A 118 11.48 1.27 -2.96
N GLY A 119 11.44 0.99 -4.28
CA GLY A 119 11.35 2.07 -5.29
C GLY A 119 12.42 3.16 -5.13
N LEU A 120 13.65 2.77 -4.77
CA LEU A 120 14.71 3.70 -4.35
C LEU A 120 15.09 4.74 -5.42
N TRP A 121 14.63 4.56 -6.66
CA TRP A 121 14.85 5.46 -7.79
C TRP A 121 13.63 6.32 -8.14
N ALA A 122 12.48 6.16 -7.48
CA ALA A 122 11.25 6.90 -7.78
C ALA A 122 11.33 8.42 -7.53
N ALA A 123 12.43 8.92 -6.96
CA ALA A 123 12.71 10.35 -6.80
C ALA A 123 13.77 10.85 -7.80
N TYR A 124 13.74 10.35 -9.04
CA TYR A 124 14.53 10.88 -10.16
C TYR A 124 13.76 11.98 -10.89
N ASP A 125 14.32 13.20 -10.91
CA ASP A 125 13.79 14.33 -11.67
C ASP A 125 14.47 14.41 -13.06
N PRO A 126 13.76 14.11 -14.16
CA PRO A 126 14.33 14.14 -15.51
C PRO A 126 14.67 15.56 -16.01
N ALA A 127 14.11 16.62 -15.41
CA ALA A 127 14.46 18.00 -15.78
C ALA A 127 15.83 18.43 -15.23
N ASN A 128 16.25 17.81 -14.11
CA ASN A 128 17.47 18.20 -13.38
C ASN A 128 18.53 17.09 -13.29
N GLY A 129 18.25 15.89 -13.80
CA GLY A 129 19.20 14.77 -13.83
C GLY A 129 19.65 14.27 -12.45
N ARG A 130 18.84 14.48 -11.40
CA ARG A 130 19.19 14.13 -10.02
C ARG A 130 18.23 13.10 -9.43
N ALA A 131 18.80 12.10 -8.76
CA ALA A 131 18.08 11.19 -7.88
C ALA A 131 18.20 11.68 -6.43
N TYR A 132 17.08 11.84 -5.74
CA TYR A 132 17.04 12.25 -4.33
C TYR A 132 16.80 11.03 -3.43
N ARG A 133 17.67 10.82 -2.44
CA ARG A 133 17.42 9.87 -1.34
C ARG A 133 16.69 10.59 -0.21
N SER A 134 15.73 9.93 0.43
CA SER A 134 15.23 10.34 1.75
C SER A 134 16.35 10.15 2.78
N GLY A 135 17.11 11.23 3.03
CA GLY A 135 18.20 11.28 4.00
C GLY A 135 19.58 11.42 3.34
N GLY A 136 19.99 12.67 3.11
CA GLY A 136 21.38 13.05 2.87
C GLY A 136 21.82 13.06 1.40
N SER A 137 22.20 14.24 0.91
CA SER A 137 22.86 14.44 -0.37
C SER A 137 24.30 13.90 -0.34
N LEU A 138 24.64 12.99 -1.25
CA LEU A 138 26.04 12.80 -1.62
C LEU A 138 26.28 13.60 -2.91
N ARG A 139 27.23 14.54 -2.84
CA ARG A 139 27.87 15.11 -4.04
C ARG A 139 28.73 14.01 -4.67
N ALA A 140 28.84 14.10 -5.99
CA ALA A 140 29.60 13.19 -6.87
C ALA A 140 31.04 12.95 -6.39
#